data_AF-A0A7Y0FQG3-F1
#
_entry.id   AF-A0A7Y0FQG3-F1
#
_cell.length_a   1.000
_cell.length_b   1.000
_cell.length_c   1.000
_cell.angle_alpha   90.00
_cell.angle_beta   90.00
_cell.angle_gamma   90.00
#
_symmetry.space_group_name_H-M   'P 1'
#
loop_
_entity.id
_entity.type
_entity.pdbx_description
1 polymer ?
#
loop_
_entity_poly.entity_id
_entity_poly.type
_entity_poly.pdbx_seq_one_letter_code
_entity_poly.pdbx_strand_id
1 'polypeptide(L)'
;MKKLLFTLICATILIFTSCSNDSHQEKEVQDQNQVVTSKKSVSKTQQEIDNLLKHFTTKDYHSSVSGLTKEEVQKDMAMKLLPKCKQLLMENGYTEDAINKFDYKTIILTAFNLKK
;
A
#
# COMPACT_ATOMS: atom_id res chain seq x y z
N MET A 1 5.31 -14.58 -28.62
CA MET A 1 4.14 -14.04 -27.89
C MET A 1 4.27 -14.25 -26.37
N LYS A 2 5.21 -13.57 -25.70
CA LYS A 2 5.43 -13.67 -24.23
C LYS A 2 5.88 -12.33 -23.62
N LYS A 3 5.24 -11.22 -24.02
CA LYS A 3 5.53 -9.87 -23.50
C LYS A 3 4.29 -9.06 -23.12
N LEU A 4 3.14 -9.71 -22.95
CA LEU A 4 1.84 -9.03 -22.77
C LEU A 4 1.26 -9.08 -21.35
N LEU A 5 1.80 -9.89 -20.43
CA LEU A 5 1.24 -10.00 -19.06
C LEU A 5 1.85 -9.02 -18.03
N PHE A 6 3.03 -8.46 -18.28
CA PHE A 6 3.67 -7.57 -17.31
C PHE A 6 3.13 -6.13 -17.35
N THR A 7 2.44 -5.76 -18.43
CA THR A 7 1.87 -4.42 -18.64
C THR A 7 0.54 -4.21 -17.91
N LEU A 8 -0.12 -5.29 -17.44
CA LEU A 8 -1.46 -5.19 -16.85
C LEU A 8 -1.46 -4.63 -15.41
N ILE A 9 -0.35 -4.77 -14.67
CA ILE A 9 -0.25 -4.29 -13.29
C ILE A 9 0.11 -2.79 -13.25
N CYS A 10 0.82 -2.28 -14.24
CA CYS A 10 1.16 -0.84 -14.31
C CYS A 10 -0.01 0.03 -14.82
N ALA A 11 -0.94 -0.53 -15.60
CA ALA A 11 -1.99 0.25 -16.26
C ALA A 11 -3.20 0.58 -15.38
N THR A 12 -3.43 -0.14 -14.26
CA THR A 12 -4.58 0.12 -13.37
C THR A 12 -4.37 1.26 -12.37
N ILE A 13 -3.17 1.85 -12.32
CA ILE A 13 -2.86 2.97 -11.42
C ILE A 13 -3.12 4.34 -12.09
N LEU A 14 -3.32 4.40 -13.42
CA LEU A 14 -3.33 5.65 -14.20
C LEU A 14 -4.69 6.05 -14.82
N ILE A 15 -5.82 5.54 -14.32
CA ILE A 15 -7.17 5.86 -14.85
C ILE A 15 -8.10 6.49 -13.79
N PHE A 16 -7.59 7.28 -12.85
CA PHE A 16 -8.46 8.08 -11.95
C PHE A 16 -8.22 9.59 -12.03
N THR A 17 -7.70 10.07 -13.15
CA THR A 17 -7.73 11.51 -13.48
C THR A 17 -8.40 11.70 -14.83
N SER A 18 -9.71 11.90 -14.81
CA SER A 18 -10.42 12.92 -15.59
C SER A 18 -11.89 12.54 -15.76
N CYS A 19 -12.78 13.30 -15.12
CA CYS A 19 -13.97 13.92 -15.76
C CYS A 19 -14.71 14.82 -14.73
N SER A 20 -14.31 16.09 -14.78
CA SER A 20 -14.93 17.39 -14.47
C SER A 20 -16.38 17.55 -13.94
N ASN A 21 -16.50 18.57 -13.06
CA ASN A 21 -17.53 19.62 -12.87
C ASN A 21 -18.97 19.32 -12.34
N ASP A 22 -19.29 19.84 -11.15
CA ASP A 22 -20.21 21.00 -10.89
C ASP A 22 -20.21 21.28 -9.36
N SER A 23 -19.72 22.43 -8.86
CA SER A 23 -20.34 23.75 -8.59
C SER A 23 -21.28 23.85 -7.36
N HIS A 24 -20.95 24.84 -6.52
CA HIS A 24 -21.72 25.45 -5.42
C HIS A 24 -22.10 24.63 -4.17
N GLN A 25 -21.41 24.90 -3.07
CA GLN A 25 -21.99 25.77 -2.03
C GLN A 25 -20.92 26.29 -1.06
N GLU A 26 -20.78 27.61 -1.05
CA GLU A 26 -20.14 28.37 0.00
C GLU A 26 -20.83 28.10 1.34
N LYS A 27 -20.04 27.91 2.39
CA LYS A 27 -20.30 28.54 3.68
C LYS A 27 -18.97 28.72 4.41
N GLU A 28 -18.50 29.95 4.35
CA GLU A 28 -17.48 30.49 5.25
C GLU A 28 -17.95 30.32 6.70
N VAL A 29 -17.11 29.67 7.50
CA VAL A 29 -16.87 30.13 8.86
C VAL A 29 -15.36 30.14 9.02
N GLN A 30 -14.84 31.36 8.93
CA GLN A 30 -13.46 31.72 9.18
C GLN A 30 -13.19 31.48 10.66
N ASP A 31 -12.46 30.41 10.98
CA ASP A 31 -11.78 30.31 12.27
C ASP A 31 -10.30 30.07 12.03
N GLN A 32 -9.51 30.96 12.61
CA GLN A 32 -8.08 31.04 12.45
C GLN A 32 -7.44 29.85 13.14
N ASN A 33 -6.92 28.90 12.37
CA ASN A 33 -5.70 28.18 12.75
C ASN A 33 -5.07 27.57 11.50
N GLN A 34 -4.08 28.30 10.98
CA GLN A 34 -2.91 27.79 10.28
C GLN A 34 -3.16 26.45 9.57
N VAL A 35 -3.63 26.52 8.33
CA VAL A 35 -3.52 25.43 7.35
C VAL A 35 -2.04 25.23 7.09
N VAL A 36 -1.37 24.55 8.02
CA VAL A 36 -0.21 23.73 7.68
C VAL A 36 -0.81 22.69 6.77
N THR A 37 -0.64 22.88 5.47
CA THR A 37 -0.71 21.79 4.50
C THR A 37 0.36 20.81 4.95
N SER A 38 -0.01 19.95 5.90
CA SER A 38 0.81 18.87 6.39
C SER A 38 0.95 17.97 5.18
N LYS A 39 2.04 18.15 4.44
CA LYS A 39 2.56 17.13 3.53
C LYS A 39 2.45 15.84 4.33
N LYS A 40 1.48 14.98 3.99
CA LYS A 40 1.20 13.72 4.69
C LYS A 40 2.55 13.00 4.73
N SER A 41 3.25 13.14 5.84
CA SER A 41 4.60 12.63 5.96
C SER A 41 4.41 11.13 5.87
N VAL A 42 5.00 10.52 4.84
CA VAL A 42 4.91 9.07 4.65
C VAL A 42 5.42 8.45 5.96
N SER A 43 4.56 7.68 6.64
CA SER A 43 4.96 7.10 7.93
C SER A 43 6.20 6.24 7.71
N LYS A 44 7.06 6.13 8.73
CA LYS A 44 8.26 5.28 8.67
C LYS A 44 7.89 3.85 8.23
N THR A 45 6.77 3.34 8.72
CA THR A 45 6.24 2.01 8.37
C THR A 45 5.83 1.92 6.91
N GLN A 46 5.19 2.96 6.37
CA GLN A 46 4.87 3.01 4.94
C GLN A 46 6.14 3.04 4.07
N GLN A 47 7.18 3.75 4.49
CA GLN A 47 8.48 3.75 3.80
C GLN A 47 9.15 2.38 3.85
N GLU A 48 9.09 1.69 4.99
CA GLU A 48 9.62 0.33 5.14
C GLU A 48 8.88 -0.69 4.25
N ILE A 49 7.55 -0.58 4.15
CA ILE A 49 6.75 -1.36 3.21
C ILE A 49 7.20 -1.10 1.77
N ASP A 50 7.35 0.16 1.38
CA ASP A 50 7.78 0.53 0.03
C ASP A 50 9.20 0.02 -0.28
N ASN A 51 10.10 0.01 0.71
CA ASN A 51 11.44 -0.54 0.57
C ASN A 51 11.42 -2.07 0.40
N LEU A 52 10.56 -2.78 1.14
CA LEU A 52 10.37 -4.23 0.96
C LEU A 52 9.84 -4.56 -0.44
N LEU A 53 8.83 -3.81 -0.90
CA LEU A 53 8.27 -3.97 -2.24
C LEU A 53 9.34 -3.76 -3.33
N LYS A 54 10.19 -2.74 -3.18
CA LYS A 54 11.34 -2.53 -4.07
C LYS A 54 12.34 -3.69 -4.00
N HIS A 55 12.68 -4.16 -2.79
CA HIS A 55 13.59 -5.28 -2.60
C HIS A 55 13.12 -6.54 -3.33
N PHE A 56 11.82 -6.84 -3.30
CA PHE A 56 11.27 -8.01 -4.00
C PHE A 56 11.41 -7.97 -5.53
N THR A 57 11.71 -6.81 -6.11
CA THR A 57 11.95 -6.65 -7.55
C THR A 57 13.44 -6.71 -7.93
N THR A 58 14.33 -6.83 -6.92
CA THR A 58 15.78 -6.87 -7.15
C THR A 58 16.23 -8.23 -7.68
N LYS A 59 17.30 -8.23 -8.48
CA LYS A 59 17.92 -9.48 -8.96
C LYS A 59 18.42 -10.34 -7.81
N ASP A 60 18.92 -9.73 -6.74
CA ASP A 60 19.45 -10.44 -5.59
C ASP A 60 18.35 -11.23 -4.88
N TYR A 61 17.19 -10.62 -4.67
CA TYR A 61 16.03 -11.32 -4.12
C TYR A 61 15.56 -12.45 -5.05
N HIS A 62 15.41 -12.17 -6.35
CA HIS A 62 15.00 -13.19 -7.32
C HIS A 62 15.97 -14.38 -7.37
N SER A 63 17.27 -14.13 -7.20
CA SER A 63 18.29 -15.17 -7.17
C SER A 63 18.20 -15.99 -5.88
N SER A 64 17.96 -15.33 -4.73
CA SER A 64 17.84 -16.01 -3.44
C SER A 64 16.60 -16.91 -3.32
N VAL A 65 15.54 -16.63 -4.09
CA VAL A 65 14.32 -17.45 -4.13
C VAL A 65 14.19 -18.33 -5.37
N SER A 66 15.23 -18.43 -6.20
CA SER A 66 15.19 -19.12 -7.49
C SER A 66 14.87 -20.62 -7.41
N GLY A 67 15.12 -21.25 -6.26
CA GLY A 67 14.79 -22.66 -6.00
C GLY A 67 13.38 -22.89 -5.45
N LEU A 68 12.60 -21.82 -5.22
CA LEU A 68 11.26 -21.91 -4.64
C LEU A 68 10.18 -21.97 -5.73
N THR A 69 9.08 -22.65 -5.42
CA THR A 69 7.85 -22.56 -6.21
C THR A 69 7.23 -21.17 -6.11
N LYS A 70 6.35 -20.83 -7.04
CA LYS A 70 5.66 -19.53 -7.05
C LYS A 70 4.89 -19.30 -5.75
N GLU A 71 4.23 -20.33 -5.24
CA GLU A 71 3.45 -20.30 -4.01
C GLU A 71 4.34 -20.05 -2.79
N GLU A 72 5.53 -20.66 -2.74
CA GLU A 72 6.52 -20.44 -1.69
C GLU A 72 7.11 -19.04 -1.74
N VAL A 73 7.41 -18.49 -2.94
CA VAL A 73 7.85 -17.11 -3.10
C VAL A 73 6.77 -16.15 -2.61
N GLN A 74 5.51 -16.35 -3.00
CA GLN A 74 4.40 -15.52 -2.55
C GLN A 74 4.22 -15.58 -1.04
N LYS A 75 4.40 -16.76 -0.43
CA LYS A 75 4.36 -16.93 1.03
C LYS A 75 5.51 -16.21 1.71
N ASP A 76 6.74 -16.31 1.20
CA ASP A 76 7.91 -15.59 1.72
C ASP A 76 7.69 -14.07 1.69
N MET A 77 7.25 -13.53 0.55
CA MET A 77 6.92 -12.11 0.42
C MET A 77 5.84 -11.68 1.42
N ALA A 78 4.77 -12.46 1.54
CA ALA A 78 3.67 -12.18 2.46
C ALA A 78 4.13 -12.19 3.93
N MET A 79 4.96 -13.16 4.33
CA MET A 79 5.50 -13.24 5.68
C MET A 79 6.43 -12.06 6.01
N LYS A 80 7.18 -11.55 5.04
CA LYS A 80 8.02 -10.35 5.19
C LYS A 80 7.20 -9.06 5.28
N LEU A 81 6.09 -8.96 4.53
CA LEU A 81 5.20 -7.79 4.55
C LEU A 81 4.27 -7.75 5.78
N LEU A 82 3.82 -8.91 6.25
CA LEU A 82 2.75 -9.02 7.24
C LEU A 82 3.00 -8.22 8.52
N PRO A 83 4.18 -8.29 9.18
CA PRO A 83 4.43 -7.51 10.40
C PRO A 83 4.32 -6.00 10.16
N LYS A 84 4.80 -5.52 9.02
CA LYS A 84 4.75 -4.09 8.65
C LYS A 84 3.34 -3.65 8.30
N CYS A 85 2.57 -4.51 7.65
CA CYS A 85 1.15 -4.24 7.37
C CYS A 85 0.34 -4.18 8.67
N LYS A 86 0.55 -5.09 9.63
CA LYS A 86 -0.08 -5.02 10.95
C LYS A 86 0.27 -3.71 11.66
N GLN A 87 1.55 -3.34 11.65
CA GLN A 87 2.01 -2.08 12.24
C GLN A 87 1.34 -0.87 11.59
N LEU A 88 1.25 -0.83 10.25
CA LEU A 88 0.59 0.27 9.54
C LEU A 88 -0.90 0.36 9.90
N LEU A 89 -1.60 -0.76 10.02
CA LEU A 89 -3.00 -0.78 10.45
C LEU A 89 -3.14 -0.21 11.87
N MET A 90 -2.28 -0.61 12.81
CA MET A 90 -2.31 -0.06 14.17
C MET A 90 -2.02 1.45 14.19
N GLU A 91 -1.06 1.93 13.40
CA GLU A 91 -0.79 3.37 13.21
C GLU A 91 -2.01 4.14 12.66
N ASN A 92 -2.92 3.46 11.97
CA ASN A 92 -4.14 4.02 11.39
C ASN A 92 -5.41 3.67 12.19
N GLY A 93 -5.27 3.28 13.46
CA GLY A 93 -6.39 3.16 14.40
C GLY A 93 -7.05 1.78 14.46
N TYR A 94 -6.50 0.77 13.78
CA TYR A 94 -6.97 -0.61 13.94
C TYR A 94 -6.45 -1.19 15.26
N THR A 95 -7.30 -1.88 16.02
CA THR A 95 -6.87 -2.62 17.20
C THR A 95 -6.22 -3.94 16.82
N GLU A 96 -5.34 -4.46 17.66
CA GLU A 96 -4.72 -5.78 17.47
C GLU A 96 -5.78 -6.89 17.36
N ASP A 97 -6.84 -6.84 18.18
CA ASP A 97 -7.96 -7.77 18.12
C ASP A 97 -8.72 -7.72 16.79
N ALA A 98 -8.88 -6.53 16.20
CA ALA A 98 -9.51 -6.39 14.89
C ALA A 98 -8.61 -7.01 13.80
N ILE A 99 -7.30 -6.75 13.85
CA ILE A 99 -6.32 -7.27 12.91
C ILE A 99 -6.23 -8.80 12.98
N ASN A 100 -6.25 -9.38 14.19
CA ASN A 100 -6.10 -10.82 14.38
C ASN A 100 -7.31 -11.65 13.91
N LYS A 101 -8.44 -11.01 13.61
CA LYS A 101 -9.59 -11.65 12.95
C LYS A 101 -9.40 -11.84 11.44
N PHE A 102 -8.44 -11.13 10.85
CA PHE A 102 -8.18 -11.18 9.41
C PHE A 102 -7.12 -12.24 9.09
N ASP A 103 -7.30 -12.91 7.95
CA ASP A 103 -6.20 -13.67 7.37
C ASP A 103 -5.08 -12.74 6.87
N TYR A 104 -3.89 -13.30 6.67
CA TYR A 104 -2.73 -12.48 6.29
C TYR A 104 -2.92 -11.75 4.94
N LYS A 105 -3.71 -12.29 4.02
CA LYS A 105 -3.98 -11.67 2.71
C LYS A 105 -4.83 -10.42 2.89
N THR A 106 -5.86 -10.53 3.72
CA THR A 106 -6.77 -9.45 4.08
C THR A 106 -6.04 -8.34 4.82
N ILE A 107 -5.12 -8.68 5.73
CA ILE A 107 -4.27 -7.70 6.43
C ILE A 107 -3.43 -6.90 5.42
N ILE A 108 -2.74 -7.57 4.50
CA ILE A 108 -1.88 -6.92 3.50
C ILE A 108 -2.72 -6.04 2.56
N LEU A 109 -3.85 -6.53 2.06
CA LEU A 109 -4.74 -5.77 1.18
C LEU A 109 -5.32 -4.53 1.87
N THR A 110 -5.76 -4.68 3.11
CA THR A 110 -6.31 -3.56 3.90
C THR A 110 -5.25 -2.49 4.13
N ALA A 111 -4.03 -2.90 4.51
CA ALA A 111 -2.92 -1.97 4.71
C ALA A 111 -2.58 -1.20 3.41
N PHE A 112 -2.59 -1.86 2.25
CA PHE A 112 -2.31 -1.20 0.97
C PHE A 112 -3.42 -0.24 0.52
N ASN A 113 -4.67 -0.48 0.93
CA ASN A 113 -5.78 0.44 0.64
C ASN A 113 -5.71 1.74 1.45
N LEU A 114 -4.97 1.79 2.56
CA LEU A 114 -4.72 3.02 3.32
C LEU A 114 -3.77 4.01 2.60
N LYS A 115 -3.11 3.55 1.51
CA LYS A 115 -2.23 4.38 0.68
C LYS A 115 -2.99 5.32 -0.28
N LYS A 116 -4.32 5.20 -0.37
CA LYS A 116 -5.18 6.15 -1.10
C LYS A 116 -5.35 7.46 -0.34
#